data_AF-A0A0F8ZB68-F1
#
_entry.id   AF-A0A0F8ZB68-F1
#
_cell.length_a   1.000
_cell.length_b   1.000
_cell.length_c   1.000
_cell.angle_alpha   90.00
_cell.angle_beta   90.00
_cell.angle_gamma   90.00
#
_symmetry.space_group_name_H-M   'P 1'
#
loop_
_entity.id
_entity.type
_entity.pdbx_description
1 polymer ?
#
loop_
_entity_poly.entity_id
_entity_poly.type
_entity_poly.pdbx_seq_one_letter_code
_entity_poly.pdbx_strand_id
1 'polypeptide(L)'
;MTTSHSQFGLTVNNQLADFINQQLLPGTGISEQHFWQGFADIIDDLSPINRQLLIKREDLQHQIDSYHVAHTHWDAAHYQQFLTDIGYLVAEPEDFCIETDNVEPEIAHTAGPQLVVPVSNARFALNAANARWGSLYDALYGTDVLSEEDGAEKGSTYNPVRGFKVMAYARQFLDKAIPLENGSHIESTNYSVVNGQLFITLRDSSQTGLKQPTQLVGFQGEAQNPT
;
A
#
# COMPACT_ATOMS: atom_id res chain seq x y z
N MET A 1 -12.20 -33.44 13.87
CA MET A 1 -12.23 -34.14 12.57
C MET A 1 -12.78 -33.17 11.55
N THR A 2 -12.10 -32.98 10.43
CA THR A 2 -12.59 -32.19 9.30
C THR A 2 -13.71 -32.96 8.61
N THR A 3 -14.87 -32.33 8.43
CA THR A 3 -16.00 -32.88 7.66
C THR A 3 -15.96 -32.35 6.24
N SER A 4 -16.23 -33.22 5.26
CA SER A 4 -16.21 -32.88 3.85
C SER A 4 -17.32 -33.60 3.10
N HIS A 5 -17.69 -33.10 1.93
CA HIS A 5 -18.61 -33.74 0.99
C HIS A 5 -18.09 -33.66 -0.44
N SER A 6 -18.61 -34.53 -1.31
CA SER A 6 -18.29 -34.50 -2.74
C SER A 6 -19.29 -33.64 -3.50
N GLN A 7 -18.81 -32.75 -4.36
CA GLN A 7 -19.63 -32.01 -5.32
C GLN A 7 -18.81 -31.69 -6.57
N PHE A 8 -19.41 -31.87 -7.75
CA PHE A 8 -18.79 -31.57 -9.04
C PHE A 8 -17.36 -32.16 -9.20
N GLY A 9 -17.14 -33.38 -8.71
CA GLY A 9 -15.82 -34.05 -8.77
C GLY A 9 -14.82 -33.63 -7.69
N LEU A 10 -15.11 -32.59 -6.89
CA LEU A 10 -14.28 -32.13 -5.79
C LEU A 10 -14.71 -32.76 -4.46
N THR A 11 -13.75 -32.96 -3.55
CA THR A 11 -14.03 -33.20 -2.13
C THR A 11 -13.79 -31.91 -1.34
N VAL A 12 -14.85 -31.28 -0.86
CA VAL A 12 -14.81 -29.94 -0.28
C VAL A 12 -15.11 -30.00 1.21
N ASN A 13 -14.33 -29.25 2.01
CA ASN A 13 -14.58 -29.09 3.43
C ASN A 13 -15.93 -28.38 3.67
N ASN A 14 -16.75 -28.90 4.58
CA ASN A 14 -18.10 -28.39 4.80
C ASN A 14 -18.10 -26.92 5.28
N GLN A 15 -17.17 -26.52 6.16
CA GLN A 15 -17.12 -25.14 6.65
C GLN A 15 -16.79 -24.15 5.53
N LEU A 16 -15.91 -24.53 4.61
CA LEU A 16 -15.60 -23.72 3.44
C LEU A 16 -16.82 -23.61 2.51
N ALA A 17 -17.50 -24.73 2.26
CA ALA A 17 -18.68 -24.73 1.41
C ALA A 17 -19.83 -23.88 1.99
N ASP A 18 -20.08 -24.02 3.29
CA ASP A 18 -21.08 -23.22 4.00
C ASP A 18 -20.75 -21.72 3.95
N PHE A 19 -19.48 -21.34 4.15
CA PHE A 19 -19.04 -19.96 4.00
C PHE A 19 -19.32 -19.42 2.59
N ILE A 20 -18.93 -20.17 1.55
CA ILE A 20 -19.11 -19.72 0.17
C ILE A 20 -20.60 -19.57 -0.15
N ASN A 21 -21.40 -20.59 0.14
CA ASN A 21 -22.81 -20.62 -0.25
C ASN A 21 -23.66 -19.62 0.55
N GLN A 22 -23.39 -19.49 1.85
CA GLN A 22 -24.26 -18.73 2.76
C GLN A 22 -23.79 -17.31 3.01
N GLN A 23 -22.50 -16.99 2.79
CA GLN A 23 -21.93 -15.67 3.11
C GLN A 23 -21.30 -14.97 1.90
N LEU A 24 -20.61 -15.70 1.02
CA LEU A 24 -19.89 -15.09 -0.11
C LEU A 24 -20.78 -14.84 -1.33
N LEU A 25 -21.52 -15.85 -1.79
CA LEU A 25 -22.31 -15.78 -3.02
C LEU A 25 -23.55 -14.89 -2.94
N PRO A 26 -24.29 -14.80 -1.82
CA PRO A 26 -25.47 -13.94 -1.73
C PRO A 26 -25.17 -12.49 -2.10
N GLY A 27 -25.92 -11.92 -3.05
CA GLY A 27 -25.75 -10.55 -3.53
C GLY A 27 -24.80 -10.38 -4.72
N THR A 28 -24.05 -11.42 -5.11
CA THR A 28 -23.14 -11.37 -6.27
C THR A 28 -23.84 -11.60 -7.62
N GLY A 29 -25.03 -12.22 -7.62
CA GLY A 29 -25.75 -12.65 -8.83
C GLY A 29 -25.27 -13.98 -9.42
N ILE A 30 -24.30 -14.64 -8.78
CA ILE A 30 -23.75 -15.94 -9.20
C ILE A 30 -24.48 -17.07 -8.45
N SER A 31 -24.94 -18.10 -9.16
CA SER A 31 -25.55 -19.27 -8.51
C SER A 31 -24.50 -20.24 -7.96
N GLU A 32 -24.82 -20.93 -6.87
CA GLU A 32 -23.95 -21.95 -6.28
C GLU A 32 -23.50 -23.01 -7.30
N GLN A 33 -24.44 -23.50 -8.11
CA GLN A 33 -24.14 -24.49 -9.15
C GLN A 33 -23.13 -23.95 -10.17
N HIS A 34 -23.32 -22.71 -10.63
CA HIS A 34 -22.41 -22.11 -11.61
C HIS A 34 -21.01 -21.89 -11.02
N PHE A 35 -20.94 -21.40 -9.77
CA PHE A 35 -19.68 -21.23 -9.07
C PHE A 35 -18.92 -22.54 -8.90
N TRP A 36 -19.56 -23.58 -8.34
CA TRP A 36 -18.86 -24.83 -8.01
C TRP A 36 -18.47 -25.65 -9.24
N GLN A 37 -19.31 -25.69 -10.28
CA GLN A 37 -18.92 -26.33 -11.55
C GLN A 37 -17.75 -25.59 -12.18
N GLY A 38 -17.83 -24.26 -12.30
CA GLY A 38 -16.74 -23.47 -12.89
C GLY A 38 -15.44 -23.56 -12.08
N PHE A 39 -15.52 -23.62 -10.74
CA PHE A 39 -14.36 -23.83 -9.89
C PHE A 39 -13.73 -25.22 -10.10
N ALA A 40 -14.54 -26.27 -10.25
CA ALA A 40 -14.05 -27.61 -10.55
C ALA A 40 -13.37 -27.66 -11.94
N ASP A 41 -14.00 -27.08 -12.95
CA ASP A 41 -13.46 -27.01 -14.32
C ASP A 41 -12.09 -26.30 -14.33
N ILE A 42 -11.97 -25.17 -13.62
CA ILE A 42 -10.70 -24.44 -13.48
C ILE A 42 -9.62 -25.29 -12.79
N ILE A 43 -9.98 -26.05 -11.74
CA ILE A 43 -9.04 -26.94 -11.06
C ILE A 43 -8.56 -28.03 -12.02
N ASP A 44 -9.47 -28.66 -12.75
CA ASP A 44 -9.14 -29.75 -13.67
C ASP A 44 -8.24 -29.27 -14.81
N ASP A 45 -8.53 -28.08 -15.37
CA ASP A 45 -7.77 -27.51 -16.48
C ASP A 45 -6.38 -27.00 -16.03
N LEU A 46 -6.30 -26.31 -14.88
CA LEU A 46 -5.08 -25.58 -14.50
C LEU A 46 -4.16 -26.34 -13.53
N SER A 47 -4.66 -27.33 -12.78
CA SER A 47 -3.82 -28.08 -11.84
C SER A 47 -2.67 -28.85 -12.51
N PRO A 48 -2.86 -29.51 -13.67
CA PRO A 48 -1.76 -30.18 -14.37
C PRO A 48 -0.67 -29.20 -14.81
N ILE A 49 -1.05 -28.03 -15.33
CA ILE A 49 -0.13 -26.97 -15.73
C ILE A 49 0.64 -26.44 -14.51
N ASN A 50 -0.05 -26.17 -13.41
CA ASN A 50 0.59 -25.71 -12.17
C ASN A 50 1.64 -26.71 -11.64
N ARG A 51 1.32 -28.01 -11.63
CA ARG A 51 2.29 -29.06 -11.26
C ARG A 51 3.50 -29.09 -12.19
N GLN A 52 3.27 -28.97 -13.50
CA GLN A 52 4.36 -28.94 -14.47
C GLN A 52 5.30 -27.74 -14.27
N LEU A 53 4.76 -26.57 -13.89
CA LEU A 53 5.55 -25.39 -13.56
C LEU A 53 6.42 -25.62 -12.32
N LEU A 54 5.92 -26.34 -11.30
CA LEU A 54 6.71 -26.71 -10.12
C LEU A 54 7.84 -27.68 -10.48
N ILE A 55 7.56 -28.72 -11.27
CA ILE A 55 8.58 -29.65 -11.76
C ILE A 55 9.67 -28.91 -12.54
N LYS A 56 9.29 -27.98 -13.42
CA LYS A 56 10.26 -27.17 -14.16
C LYS A 56 11.18 -26.35 -13.24
N ARG A 57 10.65 -25.83 -12.11
CA ARG A 57 11.48 -25.11 -11.12
C ARG A 57 12.47 -26.06 -10.44
N GLU A 58 12.02 -27.24 -10.03
CA GLU A 58 12.88 -28.27 -9.43
C GLU A 58 13.98 -28.71 -10.39
N ASP A 59 13.65 -28.98 -11.66
CA ASP A 59 14.60 -29.38 -12.70
C ASP A 59 15.65 -28.29 -12.96
N LEU A 60 15.25 -27.02 -13.03
CA LEU A 60 16.18 -25.90 -13.19
C LEU A 60 17.12 -25.79 -12.00
N GLN A 61 16.60 -25.89 -10.77
CA GLN A 61 17.42 -25.84 -9.57
C GLN A 61 18.40 -27.02 -9.50
N HIS A 62 17.95 -28.24 -9.82
CA HIS A 62 18.83 -29.41 -9.86
C HIS A 62 19.98 -29.27 -10.86
N GLN A 63 19.72 -28.68 -12.02
CA GLN A 63 20.77 -28.40 -13.01
C GLN A 63 21.77 -27.37 -12.48
N ILE A 64 21.29 -26.31 -11.84
CA ILE A 64 22.14 -25.27 -11.22
C ILE A 64 23.01 -25.87 -10.11
N ASP A 65 22.43 -26.68 -9.22
CA ASP A 65 23.16 -27.37 -8.17
C ASP A 65 24.25 -28.28 -8.76
N SER A 66 23.90 -29.07 -9.78
CA SER A 66 24.84 -29.97 -10.46
C SER A 66 25.97 -29.21 -11.14
N TYR A 67 25.66 -28.05 -11.75
CA TYR A 67 26.67 -27.18 -12.37
C TYR A 67 27.71 -26.73 -11.35
N HIS A 68 27.30 -26.23 -10.19
CA HIS A 68 28.22 -25.74 -9.14
C HIS A 68 29.03 -26.85 -8.48
N VAL A 69 28.48 -28.06 -8.37
CA VAL A 69 29.25 -29.24 -7.92
C VAL A 69 30.36 -29.60 -8.93
N ALA A 70 30.07 -29.52 -10.23
CA ALA A 70 31.02 -29.85 -11.29
C ALA A 70 32.06 -28.73 -11.54
N HIS A 71 31.74 -27.47 -11.22
CA HIS A 71 32.57 -26.29 -11.51
C HIS A 71 32.90 -25.52 -10.23
N THR A 72 33.96 -25.92 -9.55
CA THR A 72 34.39 -25.31 -8.27
C THR A 72 35.06 -23.94 -8.40
N HIS A 73 35.48 -23.56 -9.61
CA HIS A 73 36.04 -22.26 -9.91
C HIS A 73 35.00 -21.43 -10.65
N TRP A 74 34.80 -20.18 -10.20
CA TRP A 74 33.80 -19.28 -10.78
C TRP A 74 34.26 -18.70 -12.13
N ASP A 75 33.37 -18.78 -13.12
CA ASP A 75 33.46 -18.09 -14.42
C ASP A 75 32.08 -17.55 -14.78
N ALA A 76 31.94 -16.22 -14.82
CA ALA A 76 30.67 -15.56 -15.07
C ALA A 76 30.16 -15.76 -16.51
N ALA A 77 31.05 -15.77 -17.50
CA ALA A 77 30.66 -15.92 -18.90
C ALA A 77 30.17 -17.35 -19.16
N HIS A 78 30.87 -18.34 -18.61
CA HIS A 78 30.45 -19.74 -18.71
C HIS A 78 29.13 -19.99 -17.96
N TYR A 79 28.96 -19.41 -16.78
CA TYR A 79 27.71 -19.57 -16.01
C TYR A 79 26.51 -18.93 -16.71
N GLN A 80 26.67 -17.75 -17.31
CA GLN A 80 25.60 -17.11 -18.07
C GLN A 80 25.21 -17.95 -19.30
N GLN A 81 26.19 -18.51 -20.01
CA GLN A 81 25.91 -19.42 -21.13
C GLN A 81 25.13 -20.65 -20.65
N PHE A 82 25.57 -21.29 -19.57
CA PHE A 82 24.87 -22.43 -18.96
C PHE A 82 23.41 -22.10 -18.61
N LEU A 83 23.16 -20.96 -17.94
CA LEU A 83 21.80 -20.55 -17.59
C LEU A 83 20.91 -20.31 -18.83
N THR A 84 21.51 -19.85 -19.93
CA THR A 84 20.83 -19.70 -21.22
C THR A 84 20.52 -21.07 -21.83
N ASP A 85 21.49 -22.00 -21.81
CA ASP A 85 21.38 -23.34 -22.40
C ASP A 85 20.28 -24.19 -21.74
N ILE A 86 20.10 -24.06 -20.42
CA ILE A 86 19.01 -24.77 -19.69
C ILE A 86 17.65 -24.07 -19.79
N GLY A 87 17.60 -22.90 -20.46
CA GLY A 87 16.41 -22.07 -20.63
C GLY A 87 15.97 -21.33 -19.36
N TYR A 88 16.91 -21.05 -18.44
CA TYR A 88 16.65 -20.21 -17.27
C TYR A 88 16.67 -18.73 -17.66
N LEU A 89 17.73 -18.31 -18.36
CA LEU A 89 17.79 -17.01 -19.02
C LEU A 89 17.16 -17.15 -20.40
N VAL A 90 16.12 -16.38 -20.66
CA VAL A 90 15.44 -16.33 -21.96
C VAL A 90 15.82 -15.05 -22.70
N ALA A 91 15.61 -15.05 -24.02
CA ALA A 91 15.81 -13.85 -24.82
C ALA A 91 14.93 -12.70 -24.30
N GLU A 92 15.51 -11.50 -24.25
CA GLU A 92 14.75 -10.29 -23.98
C GLU A 92 13.69 -10.10 -25.08
N PRO A 93 12.43 -9.84 -24.72
CA PRO A 93 11.39 -9.56 -25.71
C PRO A 93 11.67 -8.21 -26.41
N GLU A 94 11.03 -8.00 -27.57
CA GLU A 94 11.04 -6.69 -28.22
C GLU A 94 10.37 -5.62 -27.33
N ASP A 95 10.77 -4.36 -27.51
CA ASP A 95 10.17 -3.22 -26.81
C ASP A 95 8.65 -3.17 -27.07
N PHE A 96 7.89 -2.99 -26.00
CA PHE A 96 6.43 -2.81 -26.05
C PHE A 96 5.96 -1.87 -24.94
N CYS A 97 4.71 -1.41 -25.05
CA CYS A 97 4.03 -0.68 -23.99
C CYS A 97 2.92 -1.55 -23.40
N ILE A 98 2.75 -1.53 -22.08
CA ILE A 98 1.62 -2.20 -21.43
C ILE A 98 0.30 -1.55 -21.87
N GLU A 99 -0.75 -2.36 -22.00
CA GLU A 99 -2.09 -1.94 -22.48
C GLU A 99 -3.15 -1.98 -21.36
N THR A 100 -2.71 -1.96 -20.09
CA THR A 100 -3.61 -2.12 -18.95
C THR A 100 -4.49 -0.89 -18.75
N ASP A 101 -5.79 -1.07 -18.92
CA ASP A 101 -6.81 -0.03 -18.74
C ASP A 101 -7.68 -0.24 -17.48
N ASN A 102 -8.48 0.77 -17.14
CA ASN A 102 -9.44 0.75 -16.02
C ASN A 102 -8.81 0.52 -14.63
N VAL A 103 -7.65 1.12 -14.40
CA VAL A 103 -6.92 1.05 -13.12
C VAL A 103 -7.22 2.29 -12.26
N GLU A 104 -7.44 2.09 -10.96
CA GLU A 104 -7.68 3.17 -10.01
C GLU A 104 -6.50 4.17 -9.93
N PRO A 105 -6.78 5.47 -9.71
CA PRO A 105 -5.74 6.51 -9.67
C PRO A 105 -4.75 6.35 -8.50
N GLU A 106 -5.13 5.66 -7.42
CA GLU A 106 -4.24 5.28 -6.32
C GLU A 106 -3.10 4.38 -6.76
N ILE A 107 -3.28 3.60 -7.84
CA ILE A 107 -2.27 2.71 -8.42
C ILE A 107 -1.63 3.38 -9.64
N ALA A 108 -2.43 3.97 -10.53
CA ALA A 108 -1.98 4.45 -11.84
C ALA A 108 -1.28 5.82 -11.81
N HIS A 109 -1.65 6.71 -10.87
CA HIS A 109 -1.26 8.12 -10.92
C HIS A 109 -0.66 8.66 -9.62
N THR A 110 -0.85 7.96 -8.50
CA THR A 110 -0.43 8.44 -7.18
C THR A 110 0.82 7.70 -6.71
N ALA A 111 1.90 8.44 -6.41
CA ALA A 111 3.04 7.89 -5.70
C ALA A 111 2.82 8.02 -4.19
N GLY A 112 2.90 6.91 -3.45
CA GLY A 112 2.70 6.93 -2.01
C GLY A 112 3.02 5.60 -1.31
N PRO A 113 2.92 5.55 0.02
CA PRO A 113 3.14 4.34 0.78
C PRO A 113 2.10 3.25 0.47
N GLN A 114 2.54 1.98 0.50
CA GLN A 114 1.67 0.81 0.44
C GLN A 114 1.81 -0.02 1.71
N LEU A 115 0.71 -0.26 2.42
CA LEU A 115 0.69 -1.01 3.67
C LEU A 115 0.37 -2.49 3.42
N VAL A 116 1.10 -3.38 4.09
CA VAL A 116 0.87 -4.84 4.05
C VAL A 116 0.47 -5.32 5.44
N VAL A 117 -0.62 -6.08 5.52
CA VAL A 117 -1.23 -6.49 6.80
C VAL A 117 -1.83 -7.89 6.69
N PRO A 118 -1.80 -8.72 7.76
CA PRO A 118 -2.47 -10.02 7.75
C PRO A 118 -3.99 -9.85 7.81
N VAL A 119 -4.69 -10.28 6.76
CA VAL A 119 -6.16 -10.22 6.68
C VAL A 119 -6.86 -11.08 7.74
N SER A 120 -6.18 -12.10 8.28
CA SER A 120 -6.70 -12.96 9.36
C SER A 120 -6.86 -12.22 10.69
N ASN A 121 -6.28 -11.02 10.85
CA ASN A 121 -6.52 -10.16 12.00
C ASN A 121 -7.44 -8.98 11.61
N ALA A 122 -8.72 -9.09 11.96
CA ALA A 122 -9.73 -8.10 11.63
C ALA A 122 -9.40 -6.70 12.15
N ARG A 123 -8.79 -6.57 13.34
CA ARG A 123 -8.39 -5.27 13.90
C ARG A 123 -7.31 -4.62 13.03
N PHE A 124 -6.33 -5.40 12.59
CA PHE A 124 -5.27 -4.87 11.75
C PHE A 124 -5.78 -4.53 10.34
N ALA A 125 -6.66 -5.35 9.77
CA ALA A 125 -7.30 -5.06 8.49
C ALA A 125 -8.11 -3.75 8.53
N LEU A 126 -8.92 -3.54 9.58
CA LEU A 126 -9.67 -2.29 9.78
C LEU A 126 -8.75 -1.09 9.96
N ASN A 127 -7.71 -1.22 10.78
CA ASN A 127 -6.73 -0.15 10.96
C ASN A 127 -6.03 0.19 9.63
N ALA A 128 -5.67 -0.83 8.84
CA ALA A 128 -5.02 -0.64 7.56
C ALA A 128 -5.93 0.02 6.52
N ALA A 129 -7.21 -0.39 6.44
CA ALA A 129 -8.19 0.24 5.57
C ALA A 129 -8.38 1.73 5.91
N ASN A 130 -8.39 2.07 7.21
CA ASN A 130 -8.53 3.45 7.67
C ASN A 130 -7.22 4.26 7.59
N ALA A 131 -6.07 3.62 7.37
CA ALA A 131 -4.76 4.28 7.33
C ALA A 131 -4.53 5.16 6.09
N ARG A 132 -5.52 5.27 5.19
CA ARG A 132 -5.50 6.26 4.09
C ARG A 132 -5.30 7.68 4.60
N TRP A 133 -5.85 7.98 5.79
CA TRP A 133 -5.65 9.24 6.49
C TRP A 133 -5.10 8.96 7.88
N GLY A 134 -3.99 9.61 8.23
CA GLY A 134 -3.33 9.44 9.52
C GLY A 134 -2.99 10.79 10.16
N SER A 135 -3.03 10.84 11.48
CA SER A 135 -2.62 12.02 12.25
C SER A 135 -1.10 12.15 12.24
N LEU A 136 -0.58 13.17 11.53
CA LEU A 136 0.85 13.48 11.55
C LEU A 136 1.33 13.83 12.96
N TYR A 137 0.48 14.48 13.75
CA TYR A 137 0.81 14.85 15.13
C TYR A 137 1.00 13.60 16.00
N ASP A 138 0.11 12.62 15.90
CA ASP A 138 0.24 11.37 16.66
C ASP A 138 1.46 10.56 16.19
N ALA A 139 1.71 10.52 14.87
CA ALA A 139 2.88 9.86 14.30
C ALA A 139 4.19 10.49 14.82
N LEU A 140 4.29 11.82 14.85
CA LEU A 140 5.47 12.52 15.37
C LEU A 140 5.59 12.42 16.89
N TYR A 141 4.49 12.57 17.62
CA TYR A 141 4.48 12.54 19.07
C TYR A 141 4.81 11.14 19.59
N GLY A 142 4.20 10.09 19.03
CA GLY A 142 4.26 8.71 19.53
C GLY A 142 5.54 7.96 19.19
N THR A 143 6.28 8.39 18.16
CA THR A 143 7.50 7.71 17.68
C THR A 143 8.77 8.37 18.22
N ASP A 144 9.92 7.95 17.72
CA ASP A 144 11.27 8.47 18.01
C ASP A 144 11.77 9.46 16.95
N VAL A 145 10.93 9.83 15.97
CA VAL A 145 11.26 10.86 14.94
C VAL A 145 11.71 12.17 15.59
N LEU A 146 11.16 12.52 16.75
CA LEU A 146 11.58 13.64 17.56
C LEU A 146 12.25 13.16 18.85
N SER A 147 13.49 13.63 19.08
CA SER A 147 14.25 13.37 20.30
C SER A 147 13.45 13.70 21.55
N GLU A 148 13.59 12.85 22.57
CA GLU A 148 13.00 13.00 23.88
C GLU A 148 13.83 13.89 24.82
N GLU A 149 15.00 14.35 24.38
CA GLU A 149 15.88 15.25 25.15
C GLU A 149 15.26 16.64 25.37
N ASP A 150 15.89 17.42 26.27
CA ASP A 150 15.48 18.77 26.66
C ASP A 150 14.05 18.86 27.22
N GLY A 151 13.64 17.85 28.00
CA GLY A 151 12.31 17.84 28.63
C GLY A 151 11.18 17.46 27.67
N ALA A 152 11.48 16.83 26.53
CA ALA A 152 10.52 16.42 25.51
C ALA A 152 10.18 14.92 25.56
N GLU A 153 10.35 14.29 26.72
CA GLU A 153 10.06 12.89 26.95
C GLU A 153 8.57 12.61 26.77
N LYS A 154 8.25 11.40 26.30
CA LYS A 154 6.88 10.89 26.34
C LYS A 154 6.52 10.52 27.78
N GLY A 155 5.27 10.81 28.16
CA GLY A 155 4.73 10.50 29.48
C GLY A 155 3.34 9.88 29.39
N SER A 156 2.77 9.56 30.56
CA SER A 156 1.38 9.12 30.67
C SER A 156 0.36 10.24 30.41
N THR A 157 0.81 11.49 30.48
CA THR A 157 0.04 12.69 30.15
C THR A 157 0.74 13.48 29.03
N TYR A 158 -0.01 14.37 28.39
CA TYR A 158 0.53 15.26 27.36
C TYR A 158 1.65 16.14 27.93
N ASN A 159 2.79 16.15 27.25
CA ASN A 159 3.93 17.00 27.53
C ASN A 159 3.91 18.20 26.55
N PRO A 160 3.61 19.42 27.02
CA PRO A 160 3.58 20.60 26.16
C PRO A 160 4.89 20.92 25.47
N VAL A 161 6.04 20.58 26.08
CA VAL A 161 7.37 20.80 25.47
C VAL A 161 7.52 19.93 24.22
N ARG A 162 7.16 18.63 24.33
CA ARG A 162 7.13 17.72 23.18
C ARG A 162 6.10 18.15 22.14
N GLY A 163 4.91 18.54 22.58
CA GLY A 163 3.84 19.01 21.69
C GLY A 163 4.23 20.24 20.88
N PHE A 164 5.00 21.16 21.47
CA PHE A 164 5.57 22.29 20.74
C PHE A 164 6.57 21.83 19.66
N LYS A 165 7.45 20.86 19.96
CA LYS A 165 8.37 20.27 18.95
C LYS A 165 7.59 19.64 17.80
N VAL A 166 6.50 18.92 18.08
CA VAL A 166 5.60 18.34 17.06
C VAL A 166 4.96 19.41 16.18
N MET A 167 4.38 20.45 16.79
CA MET A 167 3.78 21.56 16.05
C MET A 167 4.81 22.27 15.17
N ALA A 168 6.00 22.57 15.70
CA ALA A 168 7.07 23.22 14.95
C ALA A 168 7.49 22.39 13.74
N TYR A 169 7.66 21.07 13.90
CA TYR A 169 7.96 20.16 12.80
C TYR A 169 6.84 20.18 11.74
N ALA A 170 5.57 20.07 12.17
CA ALA A 170 4.45 20.07 11.25
C ALA A 170 4.33 21.39 10.47
N ARG A 171 4.57 22.55 11.11
CA ARG A 171 4.60 23.85 10.42
C ARG A 171 5.72 23.95 9.40
N GLN A 172 6.91 23.47 9.73
CA GLN A 172 8.03 23.39 8.77
C GLN A 172 7.75 22.43 7.62
N PHE A 173 7.00 21.35 7.86
CA PHE A 173 6.54 20.46 6.79
C PHE A 173 5.57 21.19 5.84
N LEU A 174 4.63 21.99 6.37
CA LEU A 174 3.72 22.80 5.55
C LEU A 174 4.50 23.81 4.69
N ASP A 175 5.51 24.49 5.25
CA ASP A 175 6.35 25.43 4.49
C ASP A 175 7.05 24.77 3.29
N LYS A 176 7.37 23.47 3.38
CA LYS A 176 7.98 22.71 2.29
C LYS A 176 6.95 22.22 1.27
N ALA A 177 5.81 21.70 1.75
CA ALA A 177 4.82 21.03 0.91
C ALA A 177 3.83 22.00 0.24
N ILE A 178 3.43 23.05 0.96
CA ILE A 178 2.42 24.04 0.54
C ILE A 178 2.89 25.47 0.87
N PRO A 179 4.04 25.92 0.33
CA PRO A 179 4.68 27.17 0.75
C PRO A 179 3.76 28.40 0.61
N LEU A 180 3.91 29.33 1.55
CA LEU A 180 3.30 30.66 1.47
C LEU A 180 4.05 31.54 0.47
N GLU A 181 3.36 32.52 -0.13
CA GLU A 181 4.01 33.53 -0.98
C GLU A 181 5.02 34.36 -0.17
N ASN A 182 4.66 34.74 1.06
CA ASN A 182 5.52 35.42 2.01
C ASN A 182 5.35 34.83 3.41
N GLY A 183 6.44 34.80 4.19
CA GLY A 183 6.42 34.32 5.58
C GLY A 183 6.47 32.80 5.71
N SER A 184 5.98 32.29 6.85
CA SER A 184 5.99 30.87 7.21
C SER A 184 4.71 30.50 7.96
N HIS A 185 4.25 29.27 7.79
CA HIS A 185 3.13 28.70 8.53
C HIS A 185 3.33 28.72 10.06
N ILE A 186 4.57 28.81 10.57
CA ILE A 186 4.81 28.91 12.01
C ILE A 186 4.27 30.22 12.61
N GLU A 187 4.16 31.26 11.79
CA GLU A 187 3.66 32.58 12.19
C GLU A 187 2.16 32.73 11.94
N SER A 188 1.47 31.70 11.43
CA SER A 188 0.04 31.77 11.13
C SER A 188 -0.79 31.94 12.40
N THR A 189 -1.71 32.90 12.40
CA THR A 189 -2.69 33.16 13.46
C THR A 189 -4.12 32.85 13.04
N ASN A 190 -4.43 32.92 11.73
CA ASN A 190 -5.73 32.59 11.17
C ASN A 190 -5.61 32.05 9.74
N TYR A 191 -6.48 31.11 9.37
CA TYR A 191 -6.71 30.67 8.00
C TYR A 191 -8.14 31.04 7.60
N SER A 192 -8.34 31.60 6.41
CA SER A 192 -9.67 31.88 5.86
C SER A 192 -9.70 31.69 4.35
N VAL A 193 -10.88 31.46 3.80
CA VAL A 193 -11.11 31.32 2.37
C VAL A 193 -11.93 32.51 1.89
N VAL A 194 -11.36 33.29 0.98
CA VAL A 194 -12.02 34.47 0.40
C VAL A 194 -11.97 34.34 -1.12
N ASN A 195 -13.13 34.43 -1.77
CA ASN A 195 -13.26 34.28 -3.23
C ASN A 195 -12.60 32.99 -3.78
N GLY A 196 -12.68 31.89 -3.01
CA GLY A 196 -12.11 30.60 -3.40
C GLY A 196 -10.59 30.47 -3.23
N GLN A 197 -9.93 31.43 -2.59
CA GLN A 197 -8.49 31.41 -2.30
C GLN A 197 -8.21 31.37 -0.80
N LEU A 198 -7.15 30.67 -0.41
CA LEU A 198 -6.71 30.60 0.98
C LEU A 198 -5.90 31.86 1.34
N PHE A 199 -6.34 32.55 2.38
CA PHE A 199 -5.64 33.64 3.02
C PHE A 199 -5.18 33.22 4.42
N ILE A 200 -3.94 33.54 4.73
CA ILE A 200 -3.30 33.25 6.01
C ILE A 200 -2.90 34.57 6.64
N THR A 201 -3.44 34.86 7.83
CA THR A 201 -3.01 35.99 8.65
C THR A 201 -1.79 35.58 9.46
N LEU A 202 -0.73 36.38 9.45
CA LEU A 202 0.50 36.15 10.20
C LEU A 202 0.50 36.94 11.52
N ARG A 203 1.48 36.66 12.39
CA ARG A 203 1.60 37.29 13.72
C ARG A 203 1.77 38.82 13.66
N ASP A 204 2.38 39.33 12.60
CA ASP A 204 2.51 40.77 12.34
C ASP A 204 1.25 41.41 11.74
N SER A 205 0.13 40.67 11.70
CA SER A 205 -1.14 41.06 11.08
C SER A 205 -1.11 41.22 9.56
N SER A 206 -0.01 40.90 8.90
CA SER A 206 0.02 40.80 7.44
C SER A 206 -0.79 39.59 6.97
N GLN A 207 -1.26 39.65 5.71
CA GLN A 207 -1.94 38.54 5.07
C GLN A 207 -1.13 38.06 3.86
N THR A 208 -1.06 36.75 3.70
CA THR A 208 -0.43 36.08 2.56
C THR A 208 -1.35 35.01 2.00
N GLY A 209 -1.08 34.58 0.77
CA GLY A 209 -1.66 33.37 0.19
C GLY A 209 -0.63 32.25 0.09
N LEU A 210 -1.05 31.13 -0.51
CA LEU A 210 -0.14 30.08 -0.98
C LEU A 210 0.61 30.56 -2.22
N LYS A 211 1.87 30.15 -2.36
CA LYS A 211 2.67 30.38 -3.57
C LYS A 211 2.06 29.73 -4.81
N GLN A 212 1.34 28.62 -4.62
CA GLN A 212 0.54 27.95 -5.66
C GLN A 212 -0.91 27.89 -5.18
N PRO A 213 -1.77 28.87 -5.57
CA PRO A 213 -3.14 28.95 -5.08
C PRO A 213 -3.99 27.70 -5.35
N THR A 214 -3.68 26.94 -6.40
CA THR A 214 -4.38 25.70 -6.77
C THR A 214 -4.12 24.53 -5.82
N GLN A 215 -3.18 24.65 -4.86
CA GLN A 215 -2.99 23.64 -3.82
C GLN A 215 -4.13 23.64 -2.80
N LEU A 216 -4.96 24.71 -2.73
CA LEU A 216 -6.25 24.65 -2.06
C LEU A 216 -7.24 23.85 -2.90
N VAL A 217 -7.60 22.66 -2.43
CA VAL A 217 -8.56 21.77 -3.10
C VAL A 217 -9.96 21.80 -2.46
N GLY A 218 -10.10 22.40 -1.27
CA GLY A 218 -11.36 22.50 -0.55
C GLY A 218 -11.17 22.91 0.93
N PHE A 219 -12.28 23.09 1.64
CA PHE A 219 -12.32 23.35 3.08
C PHE A 219 -13.62 22.78 3.68
N GLN A 220 -13.66 22.64 5.00
CA GLN A 220 -14.87 22.30 5.76
C GLN A 220 -15.23 23.43 6.72
N GLY A 221 -16.50 23.50 7.13
CA GLY A 221 -16.98 24.56 8.01
C GLY A 221 -17.21 25.90 7.29
N GLU A 222 -17.11 27.00 8.03
CA GLU A 222 -17.34 28.34 7.49
C GLU A 222 -16.08 28.90 6.83
N ALA A 223 -16.22 29.53 5.67
CA ALA A 223 -15.06 30.04 4.91
C ALA A 223 -14.18 31.02 5.73
N GLN A 224 -14.76 31.80 6.64
CA GLN A 224 -14.01 32.75 7.47
C GLN A 224 -13.25 32.07 8.62
N ASN A 225 -13.63 30.85 8.99
CA ASN A 225 -13.04 30.07 10.08
C ASN A 225 -13.22 28.55 9.78
N PRO A 226 -12.47 28.01 8.81
CA PRO A 226 -12.63 26.63 8.39
C PRO A 226 -12.18 25.66 9.50
N THR A 227 -12.86 24.52 9.60
CA THR A 227 -12.60 23.45 10.59
C THR A 227 -11.69 22.37 10.05
#